data_AF-A0A0J6CN29-F1
#
_entry.id   AF-A0A0J6CN29-F1
#
_cell.length_a   1.000
_cell.length_b   1.000
_cell.length_c   1.000
_cell.angle_alpha   90.00
_cell.angle_beta   90.00
_cell.angle_gamma   90.00
#
_symmetry.space_group_name_H-M   'P 1'
#
loop_
_entity.id
_entity.type
_entity.pdbx_description
1 polymer ?
#
loop_
_entity_poly.entity_id
_entity_poly.type
_entity_poly.pdbx_seq_one_letter_code
_entity_poly.pdbx_strand_id
1 'polypeptide(L)'
;MNKDTLQKANELAQKIREHEQALCCFEYDHNYYARDENPDLEPDMRSTNPQLIIEHDNTEEWEGRTTTPIPMVLSDYLIEAIKLSIKDSLKRLQTEFEAL
;
A
#
# COMPACT_ATOMS: atom_id res chain seq x y z
N MET A 1 8.18 -13.62 -31.18
CA MET A 1 8.58 -12.46 -30.36
C MET A 1 10.05 -12.16 -30.64
N ASN A 2 10.41 -10.92 -30.98
CA ASN A 2 11.80 -10.54 -31.26
C ASN A 2 12.55 -10.25 -29.94
N LYS A 3 13.90 -10.34 -29.95
CA LYS A 3 14.76 -10.06 -28.79
C LYS A 3 14.50 -8.69 -28.20
N ASP A 4 14.31 -7.68 -29.05
CA ASP A 4 14.04 -6.30 -28.61
C ASP A 4 12.67 -6.20 -27.91
N THR A 5 11.66 -6.92 -28.41
CA THR A 5 10.34 -7.01 -27.78
C THR A 5 10.42 -7.68 -26.41
N LEU A 6 11.20 -8.76 -26.29
CA LEU A 6 11.42 -9.46 -25.01
C LEU A 6 12.16 -8.59 -24.00
N GLN A 7 13.17 -7.84 -24.44
CA GLN A 7 13.90 -6.93 -23.57
C GLN A 7 13.00 -5.80 -23.06
N LYS A 8 12.20 -5.20 -23.95
CA LYS A 8 11.23 -4.18 -23.57
C LYS A 8 10.16 -4.72 -22.62
N ALA A 9 9.67 -5.94 -22.86
CA ALA A 9 8.73 -6.59 -21.95
C ALA A 9 9.34 -6.79 -20.55
N ASN A 10 10.59 -7.24 -20.46
CA ASN A 10 11.27 -7.40 -19.18
C ASN A 10 11.45 -6.07 -18.43
N GLU A 11 11.81 -5.00 -19.14
CA GLU A 11 11.95 -3.66 -18.54
C GLU A 11 10.61 -3.14 -18.00
N LEU A 12 9.52 -3.30 -18.75
CA LEU A 12 8.17 -2.92 -18.30
C LEU A 12 7.74 -3.77 -17.10
N ALA A 13 7.95 -5.09 -17.13
CA ALA A 13 7.63 -5.98 -16.03
C ALA A 13 8.42 -5.67 -14.75
N GLN A 14 9.65 -5.18 -14.88
CA GLN A 14 10.42 -4.68 -13.74
C GLN A 14 9.79 -3.39 -13.18
N LYS A 15 9.49 -2.41 -14.04
CA LYS A 15 8.89 -1.14 -13.61
C LYS A 15 7.53 -1.32 -12.95
N ILE A 16 6.69 -2.23 -13.48
CA ILE A 16 5.40 -2.57 -12.88
C ILE A 16 5.61 -3.06 -11.44
N ARG A 17 6.50 -4.03 -11.23
CA ARG A 17 6.82 -4.56 -9.90
C ARG A 17 7.33 -3.47 -8.94
N GLU A 18 8.18 -2.57 -9.42
CA GLU A 18 8.69 -1.45 -8.61
C GLU A 18 7.56 -0.50 -8.16
N HIS A 19 6.57 -0.23 -9.02
CA HIS A 19 5.43 0.62 -8.67
C HIS A 19 4.45 -0.09 -7.72
N GLU A 20 4.22 -1.39 -7.90
CA GLU A 20 3.44 -2.20 -6.96
C GLU A 20 4.07 -2.19 -5.57
N GLN A 21 5.39 -2.38 -5.48
CA GLN A 21 6.14 -2.31 -4.22
C GLN A 21 6.10 -0.91 -3.59
N ALA A 22 6.17 0.15 -4.40
CA ALA A 22 6.07 1.53 -3.90
C ALA A 22 4.71 1.82 -3.26
N LEU A 23 3.61 1.24 -3.75
CA LEU A 23 2.30 1.37 -3.12
C LEU A 23 2.25 0.73 -1.73
N CYS A 24 2.97 -0.39 -1.54
CA CYS A 24 3.08 -1.05 -0.24
C CYS A 24 3.77 -0.20 0.83
N CYS A 25 4.47 0.87 0.45
CA CYS A 25 5.02 1.84 1.40
C CYS A 25 3.96 2.72 2.07
N PHE A 26 2.74 2.79 1.52
CA PHE A 26 1.64 3.64 2.01
C PHE A 26 0.47 2.86 2.57
N GLU A 27 0.24 1.64 2.07
CA GLU A 27 -0.84 0.76 2.49
C GLU A 27 -0.38 -0.69 2.53
N TYR A 28 -0.80 -1.43 3.55
CA TYR A 28 -0.57 -2.86 3.65
C TYR A 28 -1.89 -3.58 3.90
N ASP A 29 -1.98 -4.79 3.37
CA ASP A 29 -3.15 -5.63 3.57
C ASP A 29 -3.00 -6.41 4.88
N HIS A 30 -3.76 -6.00 5.89
CA HIS A 30 -3.75 -6.65 7.19
C HIS A 30 -4.18 -8.13 7.13
N ASN A 31 -4.96 -8.48 6.11
CA ASN A 31 -5.49 -9.82 5.89
C ASN A 31 -4.59 -10.68 4.99
N TYR A 32 -3.42 -10.19 4.57
CA TYR A 32 -2.57 -10.88 3.59
C TYR A 32 -2.33 -12.36 3.93
N TYR A 33 -1.89 -12.64 5.16
CA TYR A 33 -1.64 -14.01 5.62
C TYR A 33 -2.92 -14.77 6.00
N ALA A 34 -3.96 -14.06 6.48
CA ALA A 34 -5.23 -14.69 6.86
C ALA A 34 -5.95 -15.29 5.65
N ARG A 35 -5.69 -14.77 4.45
CA ARG A 35 -6.23 -15.33 3.19
C ARG A 35 -5.64 -16.67 2.77
N ASP A 36 -4.48 -17.05 3.30
CA ASP A 36 -3.94 -18.40 3.06
C ASP A 36 -4.87 -19.46 3.68
N GLU A 37 -5.54 -19.13 4.78
CA GLU A 37 -6.51 -19.99 5.47
C GLU A 37 -7.95 -19.78 4.99
N ASN A 38 -8.30 -18.55 4.59
CA ASN A 38 -9.61 -18.22 4.03
C ASN A 38 -9.50 -17.36 2.76
N PRO A 39 -9.45 -17.98 1.57
CA PRO A 39 -9.28 -17.26 0.30
C PRO A 39 -10.37 -16.24 -0.03
N ASP A 40 -11.57 -16.36 0.57
CA ASP A 40 -12.70 -15.46 0.35
C ASP A 40 -12.64 -14.19 1.21
N LEU A 41 -11.66 -14.07 2.12
CA LEU A 41 -11.49 -12.90 2.97
C LEU A 41 -11.11 -11.68 2.12
N GLU A 42 -11.85 -10.59 2.21
CA GLU A 42 -11.51 -9.36 1.48
C GLU A 42 -10.19 -8.73 1.99
N PRO A 43 -9.42 -8.05 1.12
CA PRO A 43 -8.25 -7.27 1.55
C PRO A 43 -8.63 -6.18 2.56
N ASP A 44 -7.92 -6.10 3.69
CA ASP A 44 -8.07 -5.02 4.68
C ASP A 44 -6.87 -4.07 4.56
N MET A 45 -6.97 -3.11 3.64
CA MET A 45 -5.90 -2.15 3.35
C MET A 45 -5.80 -1.11 4.47
N ARG A 46 -4.72 -1.17 5.25
CA ARG A 46 -4.42 -0.23 6.33
C ARG A 46 -3.25 0.67 5.97
N SER A 47 -3.32 1.92 6.42
CA SER A 47 -2.25 2.88 6.18
C SER A 47 -1.00 2.55 6.99
N THR A 48 0.17 2.72 6.37
CA THR A 48 1.48 2.70 7.03
C THR A 48 1.91 4.09 7.50
N ASN A 49 1.05 5.11 7.34
CA ASN A 49 1.38 6.47 7.73
C ASN A 49 1.71 6.51 9.22
N PRO A 50 2.82 7.17 9.61
CA PRO A 50 3.19 7.24 11.01
C PRO A 50 2.12 8.00 11.79
N GLN A 51 1.59 7.36 12.84
CA GLN A 51 0.63 7.96 13.75
C GLN A 51 1.35 8.32 15.06
N LEU A 52 1.09 9.51 15.56
CA LEU A 52 1.44 9.83 16.94
C LEU A 52 0.33 9.28 17.82
N ILE A 53 0.65 8.55 18.88
CA ILE A 53 -0.33 7.96 19.79
C ILE A 53 -0.04 8.48 21.20
N ILE A 54 -1.06 8.97 21.89
CA ILE A 54 -1.01 9.21 23.33
C ILE A 54 -1.61 8.00 24.02
N GLU A 55 -0.83 7.37 24.89
CA GLU A 55 -1.32 6.35 25.80
C GLU A 55 -1.71 7.00 27.13
N HIS A 56 -2.89 6.65 27.64
CA HIS A 56 -3.34 7.04 28.96
C HIS A 56 -3.45 5.78 29.83
N ASP A 57 -2.76 5.79 30.97
CA ASP A 57 -3.01 4.82 32.03
C ASP A 57 -4.38 5.11 32.63
N ASN A 58 -5.32 4.18 32.48
CA ASN A 58 -6.63 4.32 33.06
C ASN A 58 -6.54 3.87 34.52
N THR A 59 -6.44 4.82 35.45
CA THR A 59 -6.20 4.53 36.88
C THR A 59 -7.43 4.02 37.61
N GLU A 60 -8.61 4.06 37.00
CA GLU A 60 -9.88 3.82 37.68
C GLU A 60 -10.47 2.41 37.44
N GLU A 61 -10.08 1.71 36.37
CA GLU A 61 -10.66 0.40 36.06
C GLU A 61 -9.60 -0.58 35.57
N TRP A 62 -9.81 -1.87 35.84
CA TRP A 62 -9.01 -3.01 35.41
C TRP A 62 -8.93 -3.18 33.87
N GLU A 63 -9.32 -2.16 33.10
CA GLU A 63 -9.47 -2.15 31.64
C GLU A 63 -8.20 -1.80 30.86
N GLY A 64 -7.07 -1.56 31.55
CA GLY A 64 -5.77 -1.39 30.90
C GLY A 64 -5.53 0.00 30.32
N ARG A 65 -4.68 0.07 29.28
CA ARG A 65 -4.26 1.35 28.68
C ARG A 65 -5.21 1.76 27.56
N THR A 66 -5.60 3.03 27.54
CA THR A 66 -6.35 3.61 26.42
C THR A 66 -5.39 4.35 25.49
N THR A 67 -5.64 4.29 24.18
CA THR A 67 -4.80 4.94 23.17
C THR A 67 -5.61 5.96 22.37
N THR A 68 -5.09 7.18 22.25
CA THR A 68 -5.67 8.26 21.44
C THR A 68 -4.71 8.58 20.29
N PRO A 69 -5.07 8.30 19.03
CA PRO A 69 -4.25 8.68 17.89
C PRO A 69 -4.35 10.19 17.64
N ILE A 70 -3.21 10.85 17.52
CA ILE A 70 -3.07 12.21 17.03
C ILE A 70 -2.76 12.15 15.53
N PRO A 71 -3.57 12.78 14.68
CA PRO A 71 -3.29 12.84 13.24
C PRO A 71 -1.98 13.62 13.00
N MET A 72 -0.98 12.96 12.42
CA MET A 72 0.22 13.63 11.92
C MET A 72 -0.04 14.15 10.51
N VAL A 73 -0.43 15.42 10.42
CA VAL A 73 -0.87 16.10 9.20
C VAL A 73 0.33 16.54 8.33
N LEU A 74 1.27 15.64 8.02
CA LEU A 74 2.01 15.73 6.76
C LEU A 74 1.09 15.23 5.62
N SER A 75 -0.07 15.89 5.59
CA SER A 75 -1.15 15.93 4.62
C SER A 75 -1.52 14.58 4.01
N ASP A 76 -2.59 13.96 4.52
CA ASP A 76 -3.30 12.85 3.84
C ASP A 76 -3.53 13.16 2.36
N TYR A 77 -3.77 14.43 2.03
CA TYR A 77 -3.86 14.89 0.66
C TYR A 77 -2.57 14.71 -0.16
N LEU A 78 -1.38 15.01 0.39
CA LEU A 78 -0.11 14.76 -0.30
C LEU A 78 0.14 13.27 -0.52
N ILE A 79 -0.16 12.46 0.50
CA ILE A 79 0.01 11.00 0.41
C ILE A 79 -0.94 10.41 -0.63
N GLU A 80 -2.20 10.83 -0.62
CA GLU A 80 -3.17 10.42 -1.65
C GLU A 80 -2.79 10.92 -3.05
N ALA A 81 -2.26 12.14 -3.18
CA ALA A 81 -1.76 12.65 -4.46
C ALA A 81 -0.60 11.80 -5.00
N ILE A 82 0.34 11.38 -4.13
CA ILE A 82 1.44 10.48 -4.50
C ILE A 82 0.90 9.10 -4.90
N LYS A 83 -0.01 8.52 -4.10
CA LYS A 83 -0.65 7.22 -4.40
C LYS A 83 -1.37 7.23 -5.74
N LEU A 84 -2.14 8.28 -6.04
CA LEU A 84 -2.82 8.45 -7.32
C LEU A 84 -1.81 8.52 -8.47
N SER A 85 -0.74 9.30 -8.33
CA SER A 85 0.32 9.40 -9.35
C SER A 85 1.01 8.06 -9.62
N ILE A 86 1.23 7.23 -8.59
CA ILE A 86 1.80 5.89 -8.73
C ILE A 86 0.80 4.97 -9.45
N LYS A 87 -0.48 4.98 -9.05
CA LYS A 87 -1.55 4.17 -9.66
C LYS A 87 -1.75 4.50 -11.15
N ASP A 88 -1.73 5.79 -11.51
CA ASP A 88 -1.81 6.22 -12.90
C ASP A 88 -0.60 5.75 -13.73
N SER A 89 0.60 5.85 -13.16
CA SER A 89 1.83 5.39 -13.82
C SER A 89 1.82 3.88 -14.03
N LEU A 90 1.37 3.13 -13.03
CA LEU A 90 1.23 1.68 -13.07
C LEU A 90 0.24 1.24 -14.15
N LYS A 91 -0.94 1.87 -14.22
CA LYS A 91 -1.94 1.58 -15.25
C LYS A 91 -1.38 1.80 -16.66
N ARG A 92 -0.65 2.90 -16.87
CA ARG A 92 0.01 3.18 -18.16
C ARG A 92 1.04 2.12 -18.53
N LEU A 93 1.86 1.69 -17.57
CA LEU A 93 2.89 0.66 -17.80
C LEU A 93 2.25 -0.70 -18.11
N GLN A 94 1.18 -1.08 -17.42
CA GLN A 94 0.42 -2.31 -17.69
C GLN A 94 -0.19 -2.28 -19.09
N THR A 95 -0.83 -1.18 -19.48
CA THR A 95 -1.38 -1.04 -20.85
C THR A 95 -0.28 -1.11 -21.92
N GLU A 96 0.90 -0.51 -21.67
CA GLU A 96 2.03 -0.61 -22.59
C GLU A 96 2.54 -2.05 -22.70
N PHE A 97 2.61 -2.77 -21.58
CA PHE A 97 3.05 -4.16 -21.55
C PHE A 97 2.07 -5.10 -22.27
N GLU A 98 0.77 -4.91 -22.08
CA GLU A 98 -0.29 -5.67 -22.76
C GLU A 98 -0.33 -5.42 -24.27
N ALA A 99 0.16 -4.27 -24.72
CA ALA A 99 0.22 -3.90 -26.14
C ALA A 99 1.47 -4.40 -26.88
N LEU A 100 2.42 -5.04 -26.19
CA LEU A 100 3.64 -5.65 -26.77
C LEU A 100 3.39 -7.06 -27.32
#